data_AF-E3S9J5-F1
#
_entry.id   AF-E3S9J5-F1
#
_cell.length_a   1.000
_cell.length_b   1.000
_cell.length_c   1.000
_cell.angle_alpha   90.00
_cell.angle_beta   90.00
_cell.angle_gamma   90.00
#
_symmetry.space_group_name_H-M   'P 1'
#
loop_
_entity.id
_entity.type
_entity.pdbx_description
1 polymer ?
#
loop_
_entity_poly.entity_id
_entity_poly.type
_entity_poly.pdbx_seq_one_letter_code
_entity_poly.pdbx_strand_id
1 'polypeptide(L)'
;MANQTTATEPIQLAQILSDLNSLRACDPSAALALVSARPNTNTTASSAPASTPESTQDTELDRAKDLLKLHYEVKEAHMRGELGRGLQEAREAVRRSMGG
;
A
#
# COMPACT_ATOMS: atom_id res chain seq x y z
N MET A 1 -35.83 35.05 -20.75
CA MET A 1 -35.26 35.12 -19.38
C MET A 1 -36.00 34.09 -18.52
N ALA A 2 -35.40 32.93 -18.27
CA ALA A 2 -35.98 31.90 -17.39
C ALA A 2 -35.25 31.93 -16.05
N ASN A 3 -36.00 32.20 -15.00
CA ASN A 3 -35.56 32.33 -13.61
C ASN A 3 -35.50 30.91 -13.01
N GLN A 4 -34.33 30.40 -12.65
CA GLN A 4 -34.21 29.12 -11.94
C GLN A 4 -34.03 29.36 -10.44
N THR A 5 -34.96 28.77 -9.69
CA THR A 5 -35.23 28.90 -8.27
C THR A 5 -34.10 28.37 -7.39
N THR A 6 -33.56 29.20 -6.49
CA THR A 6 -32.44 28.93 -5.59
C THR A 6 -32.89 28.45 -4.20
N ALA A 7 -33.59 27.31 -4.11
CA ALA A 7 -34.08 26.77 -2.82
C ALA A 7 -33.64 25.33 -2.50
N THR A 8 -32.75 24.73 -3.30
CA THR A 8 -32.31 23.31 -3.17
C THR A 8 -30.82 23.17 -2.82
N GLU A 9 -30.10 24.27 -2.65
CA GLU A 9 -28.65 24.27 -2.39
C GLU A 9 -28.26 23.68 -1.01
N PRO A 10 -28.90 24.00 0.13
CA PRO A 10 -28.37 23.58 1.43
C PRO A 10 -28.56 22.09 1.69
N ILE A 11 -29.65 21.49 1.20
CA ILE A 11 -29.95 20.06 1.35
C ILE A 11 -28.98 19.22 0.50
N GLN A 12 -28.70 19.66 -0.73
CA GLN A 12 -27.76 18.97 -1.61
C GLN A 12 -26.34 19.03 -1.07
N LEU A 13 -25.91 20.18 -0.52
CA LEU A 13 -24.60 20.30 0.12
C LEU A 13 -24.45 19.37 1.32
N ALA A 14 -25.46 19.31 2.21
CA ALA A 14 -25.42 18.42 3.36
C ALA A 14 -25.32 16.94 2.94
N GLN A 15 -26.00 16.55 1.87
CA GLN A 15 -25.96 15.19 1.35
C GLN A 15 -24.59 14.84 0.73
N ILE A 16 -24.01 15.75 -0.06
CA ILE A 16 -22.67 15.57 -0.63
C ILE A 16 -21.62 15.43 0.49
N LEU A 17 -21.71 16.25 1.54
CA LEU A 17 -20.79 16.17 2.68
C LEU A 17 -20.98 14.87 3.48
N SER A 18 -22.21 14.40 3.63
CA SER A 18 -22.52 13.11 4.25
C SER A 18 -21.94 11.93 3.45
N ASP A 19 -22.07 11.98 2.12
CA ASP A 19 -21.55 10.96 1.21
C ASP A 19 -20.01 10.96 1.21
N LEU A 20 -19.37 12.13 1.19
CA LEU A 20 -17.91 12.24 1.29
C LEU A 20 -17.38 11.74 2.64
N ASN A 21 -18.09 11.98 3.74
CA ASN A 21 -17.67 11.49 5.05
C ASN A 21 -17.80 9.95 5.15
N SER A 22 -18.87 9.39 4.60
CA SER A 22 -19.03 7.94 4.48
C SER A 22 -17.94 7.32 3.62
N LEU A 23 -17.65 7.92 2.46
CA LEU A 23 -16.61 7.46 1.55
C LEU A 23 -15.22 7.56 2.19
N ARG A 24 -14.95 8.59 3.01
CA ARG A 24 -13.69 8.69 3.76
C ARG A 24 -13.52 7.56 4.78
N ALA A 25 -14.61 7.08 5.38
CA ALA A 25 -14.57 5.97 6.33
C ALA A 25 -14.28 4.62 5.64
N CYS A 26 -14.77 4.44 4.41
CA CYS A 26 -14.53 3.23 3.63
C CYS A 26 -13.20 3.27 2.85
N ASP A 27 -12.93 4.37 2.13
CA ASP A 27 -11.79 4.56 1.23
C ASP A 27 -11.26 6.02 1.28
N PRO A 28 -10.30 6.33 2.18
CA PRO A 28 -9.83 7.70 2.38
C PRO A 28 -9.10 8.27 1.16
N SER A 29 -8.48 7.42 0.33
CA SER A 29 -7.79 7.84 -0.90
C SER A 29 -8.77 8.34 -1.98
N ALA A 30 -9.90 7.63 -2.16
CA ALA A 30 -10.91 8.00 -3.13
C ALA A 30 -11.62 9.32 -2.77
N ALA A 31 -11.90 9.54 -1.47
CA ALA A 31 -12.47 10.79 -0.99
C ALA A 31 -11.56 12.00 -1.26
N LEU A 32 -10.24 11.85 -1.06
CA LEU A 32 -9.27 12.90 -1.36
C LEU A 32 -9.15 13.17 -2.87
N ALA A 33 -9.23 12.13 -3.71
CA ALA A 33 -9.19 12.27 -5.16
C ALA A 33 -10.38 13.10 -5.68
N LEU A 34 -11.60 12.88 -5.16
CA LEU A 34 -12.79 13.63 -5.58
C LEU A 34 -12.74 15.11 -5.18
N VAL A 35 -12.20 15.43 -4.01
CA VAL A 35 -12.06 16.82 -3.55
C VAL A 35 -10.91 17.54 -4.28
N SER A 36 -9.83 16.83 -4.61
CA SER A 36 -8.68 17.39 -5.31
C SER A 36 -8.85 17.45 -6.83
N ALA A 37 -9.76 16.65 -7.39
CA ALA A 37 -10.19 16.73 -8.79
C ALA A 37 -11.03 18.00 -9.00
N ARG A 38 -10.35 19.15 -9.09
CA ARG A 38 -10.97 20.39 -9.55
C ARG A 38 -11.59 20.12 -10.94
N PRO A 39 -12.82 20.56 -11.22
CA PRO A 39 -13.47 20.27 -12.49
C PRO A 39 -12.73 21.02 -13.60
N ASN A 40 -11.76 20.36 -14.24
CA ASN A 40 -11.45 20.67 -15.62
C ASN A 40 -12.71 20.34 -16.41
N THR A 41 -13.23 21.30 -17.16
CA THR A 41 -14.43 21.21 -18.00
C THR A 41 -14.32 20.17 -19.13
N ASN A 42 -13.40 19.24 -19.04
CA ASN A 42 -13.26 18.11 -19.94
C ASN A 42 -13.65 16.86 -19.17
N THR A 43 -14.94 16.57 -19.24
CA THR A 43 -15.52 15.28 -18.92
C THR A 43 -14.73 14.17 -19.62
N THR A 44 -13.88 13.49 -18.87
CA THR A 44 -13.63 12.05 -19.01
C THR A 44 -13.20 11.52 -17.66
N ALA A 45 -14.04 10.66 -17.10
CA ALA A 45 -13.75 9.86 -15.93
C ALA A 45 -12.37 9.19 -16.04
N SER A 46 -11.55 9.37 -15.00
CA SER A 46 -10.55 8.39 -14.62
C SER A 46 -10.16 8.62 -13.17
N SER A 47 -10.78 7.81 -12.33
CA SER A 47 -10.18 7.27 -11.12
C SER A 47 -8.73 6.92 -11.40
N ALA A 48 -7.78 7.62 -10.79
CA ALA A 48 -6.44 7.11 -10.61
C ALA A 48 -5.88 7.69 -9.29
N PRO A 49 -5.42 6.82 -8.37
CA PRO A 49 -4.73 7.24 -7.17
C PRO A 49 -3.42 7.92 -7.59
N ALA A 50 -2.84 8.71 -6.67
CA ALA A 50 -1.54 9.34 -6.83
C ALA A 50 -0.60 8.39 -7.60
N SER A 51 -0.29 8.78 -8.83
CA SER A 51 0.67 8.11 -9.68
C SER A 51 2.02 8.21 -8.98
N THR A 52 2.33 7.23 -8.13
CA THR A 52 3.69 6.73 -8.02
C THR A 52 4.14 6.50 -9.46
N PRO A 53 5.27 7.08 -9.89
CA PRO A 53 5.73 6.85 -11.24
C PRO A 53 5.80 5.32 -11.40
N GLU A 54 5.24 4.78 -12.48
CA GLU A 54 5.12 3.33 -12.74
C GLU A 54 6.43 2.58 -12.40
N SER A 55 7.57 3.24 -12.64
CA SER A 55 8.91 2.78 -12.25
C SER A 55 9.06 2.40 -10.77
N THR A 56 8.43 3.13 -9.85
CA THR A 56 8.54 2.88 -8.41
C THR A 56 7.66 1.69 -8.00
N GLN A 57 6.47 1.54 -8.59
CA GLN A 57 5.62 0.38 -8.34
C GLN A 57 6.32 -0.91 -8.80
N ASP A 58 6.94 -0.88 -9.98
CA ASP A 58 7.73 -2.01 -10.49
C ASP A 58 8.91 -2.35 -9.56
N THR A 59 9.64 -1.34 -9.09
CA THR A 59 10.77 -1.58 -8.15
C THR A 59 10.32 -2.12 -6.80
N GLU A 60 9.17 -1.69 -6.30
CA GLU A 60 8.62 -2.16 -5.04
C GLU A 60 8.07 -3.58 -5.17
N LEU A 61 7.42 -3.88 -6.28
CA LEU A 61 6.94 -5.21 -6.62
C LEU A 61 8.10 -6.20 -6.80
N ASP A 62 9.18 -5.79 -7.45
CA ASP A 62 10.37 -6.63 -7.60
C ASP A 62 11.08 -6.84 -6.25
N ARG A 63 11.18 -5.80 -5.43
CA ARG A 63 11.68 -5.93 -4.05
C ARG A 63 10.82 -6.88 -3.21
N ALA A 64 9.50 -6.84 -3.36
CA ALA A 64 8.59 -7.75 -2.66
C ALA A 64 8.78 -9.21 -3.10
N LYS A 65 8.98 -9.46 -4.39
CA LYS A 65 9.31 -10.80 -4.92
C LYS A 65 10.63 -11.31 -4.37
N ASP A 66 11.66 -10.47 -4.35
CA ASP A 66 12.97 -10.83 -3.80
C ASP A 66 12.88 -11.20 -2.33
N LEU A 67 12.09 -10.43 -1.55
CA LEU A 67 11.88 -10.72 -0.13
C LEU A 67 11.14 -12.06 0.08
N LEU A 68 10.14 -12.36 -0.74
CA LEU A 68 9.43 -13.65 -0.70
C LEU A 68 10.35 -14.83 -1.04
N LYS A 69 11.18 -14.67 -2.08
CA LYS A 69 12.17 -15.69 -2.46
C LYS A 69 13.16 -15.94 -1.33
N LEU A 70 13.71 -14.88 -0.76
CA LEU A 70 14.63 -14.99 0.38
C LEU A 70 13.97 -15.66 1.59
N HIS A 71 12.72 -15.30 1.90
CA HIS A 71 11.98 -15.94 2.99
C HIS A 71 11.81 -17.45 2.75
N TYR A 72 11.47 -17.83 1.52
CA TYR A 72 11.33 -19.23 1.15
C TYR A 72 12.65 -20.00 1.32
N GLU A 73 13.75 -19.47 0.78
CA GLU A 73 15.09 -20.09 0.88
C GLU A 73 15.53 -20.25 2.35
N VAL A 74 15.34 -19.21 3.17
CA VAL A 74 15.66 -19.26 4.61
C VAL A 74 14.78 -20.29 5.32
N LYS A 75 13.49 -20.33 4.99
CA LYS A 75 12.55 -21.30 5.59
C LYS A 75 12.91 -22.73 5.20
N GLU A 76 13.27 -22.99 3.94
CA GLU A 76 13.74 -24.30 3.49
C GLU A 76 15.04 -24.71 4.18
N ALA A 77 16.03 -23.81 4.24
CA ALA A 77 17.30 -24.09 4.93
C ALA A 77 17.09 -24.37 6.43
N HIS A 78 16.13 -23.68 7.04
CA HIS A 78 15.72 -23.93 8.43
C HIS A 78 15.01 -25.27 8.58
N MET A 79 14.05 -25.60 7.70
CA MET A 79 13.37 -26.89 7.70
C MET A 79 14.32 -28.07 7.43
N ARG A 80 15.33 -27.87 6.59
CA ARG A 80 16.39 -28.86 6.30
C ARG A 80 17.39 -28.99 7.44
N GLY A 81 17.30 -28.15 8.47
CA GLY A 81 18.16 -28.19 9.67
C GLY A 81 19.59 -27.73 9.42
N GLU A 82 19.87 -27.13 8.25
CA GLU A 82 21.23 -26.72 7.85
C GLU A 82 21.72 -25.55 8.70
N LEU A 83 20.83 -24.62 9.03
CA LEU A 83 21.13 -23.52 9.95
C LEU A 83 21.50 -24.01 11.35
N GLY A 84 20.76 -25.00 11.87
CA GLY A 84 21.02 -25.58 13.18
C GLY A 84 22.36 -26.32 13.23
N ARG A 85 22.66 -27.10 12.17
CA ARG A 85 23.92 -27.83 12.02
C ARG A 85 25.12 -26.88 11.93
N GLY A 86 25.06 -25.89 11.05
CA GLY A 86 26.15 -24.90 10.91
C GLY A 86 26.38 -24.09 12.18
N LEU A 87 25.30 -23.74 12.90
CA LEU A 87 25.40 -23.02 14.17
C LEU A 87 25.99 -23.90 15.29
N GLN A 88 25.67 -25.19 15.32
CA GLN A 88 26.27 -26.14 16.26
C GLN A 88 27.77 -26.34 15.97
N GLU A 89 28.16 -26.53 14.71
CA GLU A 89 29.56 -26.66 14.29
C GLU A 89 30.37 -25.40 14.66
N ALA A 90 29.81 -24.21 14.44
CA ALA A 90 30.42 -22.95 14.83
C ALA A 90 30.61 -22.84 16.35
N ARG A 91 29.60 -23.25 17.14
CA ARG A 91 29.71 -23.29 18.61
C ARG A 91 30.78 -24.26 19.08
N GLU A 92 30.89 -25.43 18.45
CA GLU A 92 31.93 -26.41 18.76
C GLU A 92 33.32 -25.92 18.37
N ALA A 93 33.46 -25.18 17.28
CA ALA A 93 34.72 -24.54 16.89
C ALA A 93 35.18 -23.51 17.95
N VAL A 94 34.27 -22.64 18.40
CA VAL A 94 34.56 -21.66 19.47
C VAL A 94 34.88 -22.36 20.79
N ARG A 95 34.12 -23.40 21.17
CA ARG A 95 34.41 -24.16 22.39
C ARG A 95 35.80 -24.81 22.34
N ARG A 96 36.22 -25.31 21.17
CA ARG A 96 37.55 -25.87 20.97
C ARG A 96 38.65 -24.81 21.07
N SER A 97 38.44 -23.60 20.53
CA SER A 97 39.43 -22.51 20.65
C SER A 97 39.50 -21.92 22.06
N MET A 98 38.41 -21.99 22.83
CA MET A 98 38.33 -21.44 24.20
C MET A 98 38.67 -22.46 25.30
N GLY A 99 38.77 -23.75 24.97
CA GLY A 99 39.00 -24.86 25.92
C GLY A 99 40.43 -25.39 25.95
N GLY A 100 41.42 -24.56 25.59
CA GLY A 100 42.84 -24.84 25.76
C GLY A 100 43.38 -24.20 27.04
#